data_AF-A0A3Q1GF10-F1
#
_entry.id   AF-A0A3Q1GF10-F1
#
_cell.length_a   1.000
_cell.length_b   1.000
_cell.length_c   1.000
_cell.angle_alpha   90.00
_cell.angle_beta   90.00
_cell.angle_gamma   90.00
#
_symmetry.space_group_name_H-M   'P 1'
#
loop_
_entity.id
_entity.type
_entity.pdbx_description
1 polymer ?
#
loop_
_entity_poly.entity_id
_entity_poly.type
_entity_poly.pdbx_seq_one_letter_code
_entity_poly.pdbx_strand_id
1 'polypeptide(L)'
;SFCICILYLCCANFFDEYQMEGVSPEDNEICLEVTPENLSRALKTVQTAKSVKVKLTKKHCPCLTIAAELPTLSSISRVVTHDVPVDVIPRRLWHEFKELNVPDFDVSIYLPPLKTMKNVVDRMKNLSNFLVIEANLNGEMNLKIETDLVSVTTHFKDLGNPPWGDDSSQDGGLSQSRDPDSMAEARVDVRRLQQFLMGQQVNPSKAMCNIVHQRILHLILLHEDVSLQYFIPAVA
;
A
#
# COMPACT_ATOMS: atom_id res chain seq x y z
N SER A 1 8.21 -10.07 12.09
CA SER A 1 8.16 -8.76 11.42
C SER A 1 6.83 -8.62 10.71
N PHE A 2 6.03 -7.60 11.03
CA PHE A 2 4.74 -7.37 10.40
C PHE A 2 4.92 -6.55 9.12
N CYS A 3 4.14 -6.83 8.08
CA CYS A 3 4.04 -5.96 6.92
C CYS A 3 3.07 -4.82 7.23
N ILE A 4 3.42 -3.60 6.82
CA ILE A 4 2.60 -2.42 7.05
C ILE A 4 2.01 -1.99 5.71
N CYS A 5 0.70 -1.76 5.68
CA CYS A 5 -0.03 -1.34 4.50
C CYS A 5 -0.73 -0.02 4.83
N ILE A 6 -0.41 1.04 4.11
CA ILE A 6 -0.96 2.36 4.32
C ILE A 6 -1.68 2.77 3.04
N LEU A 7 -2.97 3.05 3.14
CA LEU A 7 -3.79 3.51 2.03
C LEU A 7 -4.23 4.94 2.31
N TYR A 8 -3.82 5.86 1.45
CA TYR A 8 -4.31 7.23 1.42
C TYR A 8 -5.36 7.39 0.32
N LEU A 9 -6.48 7.99 0.71
CA LEU A 9 -7.57 8.35 -0.18
C LEU A 9 -7.84 9.84 -0.01
N CYS A 10 -7.76 10.60 -1.10
CA CYS A 10 -8.15 12.01 -1.06
C CYS A 10 -9.68 12.12 -0.97
N CYS A 11 -10.20 12.41 0.23
CA CYS A 11 -11.64 12.52 0.45
C CYS A 11 -12.29 13.63 -0.39
N ALA A 12 -11.55 14.68 -0.74
CA ALA A 12 -12.05 15.80 -1.55
C ALA A 12 -12.46 15.40 -2.98
N ASN A 13 -11.83 14.36 -3.53
CA ASN A 13 -12.14 13.87 -4.88
C ASN A 13 -13.09 12.65 -4.84
N PHE A 14 -13.26 12.03 -3.68
CA PHE A 14 -14.06 10.81 -3.52
C PHE A 14 -15.46 11.04 -2.97
N PHE A 15 -15.67 12.11 -2.18
CA PHE A 15 -16.95 12.40 -1.54
C PHE A 15 -17.52 13.74 -2.02
N ASP A 16 -18.77 13.74 -2.48
CA ASP A 16 -19.50 14.97 -2.82
C ASP A 16 -19.71 15.87 -1.59
N GLU A 17 -19.89 15.26 -0.42
CA GLU A 17 -20.01 15.93 0.87
C GLU A 17 -19.17 15.19 1.91
N TYR A 18 -18.20 15.89 2.50
CA TYR A 18 -17.37 15.39 3.59
C TYR A 18 -17.39 16.37 4.76
N GLN A 19 -17.85 15.91 5.92
CA GLN A 19 -17.83 16.67 7.15
C GLN A 19 -17.18 15.82 8.24
N MET A 20 -16.10 16.35 8.81
CA MET A 20 -15.37 15.73 9.91
C MET A 20 -15.13 16.78 10.98
N GLU A 21 -15.50 16.44 12.21
CA GLU A 21 -15.25 17.25 13.38
C GLU A 21 -14.63 16.34 14.45
N GLY A 22 -13.35 16.57 14.71
CA GLY A 22 -12.59 15.92 15.76
C GLY A 22 -12.99 16.42 17.14
N VAL A 23 -12.36 15.86 18.17
CA VAL A 23 -12.67 16.20 19.56
C VAL A 23 -12.17 17.60 19.95
N SER A 24 -11.15 18.11 19.23
CA SER A 24 -10.56 19.44 19.44
C SER A 24 -10.19 20.06 18.09
N PRO A 25 -10.28 21.40 17.92
CA PRO A 25 -9.82 22.08 16.70
C PRO A 25 -8.31 21.93 16.45
N GLU A 26 -7.52 21.60 17.47
CA GLU A 26 -6.07 21.38 17.37
C GLU A 26 -5.70 19.94 16.95
N ASP A 27 -6.59 18.96 17.21
CA ASP A 27 -6.42 17.54 16.89
C ASP A 27 -7.64 17.07 16.07
N ASN A 28 -7.79 17.57 14.84
CA ASN A 28 -8.92 17.24 13.97
C ASN A 28 -8.73 15.89 13.24
N GLU A 29 -8.27 14.88 13.98
CA GLU A 29 -8.06 13.52 13.47
C GLU A 29 -8.91 12.53 14.27
N ILE A 30 -9.33 11.42 13.66
CA ILE A 30 -10.07 10.37 14.35
C ILE A 30 -9.51 9.03 13.89
N CYS A 31 -8.73 8.37 14.75
CA CYS A 31 -8.22 7.02 14.49
C CYS A 31 -9.23 5.96 14.94
N LEU A 32 -9.63 5.10 14.02
CA LEU A 32 -10.57 4.01 14.25
C LEU A 32 -9.90 2.69 13.84
N GLU A 33 -10.04 1.67 14.69
CA GLU A 33 -9.68 0.30 14.37
C GLU A 33 -10.93 -0.45 13.89
N VAL A 34 -10.79 -1.15 12.76
CA VAL A 34 -11.88 -1.90 12.14
C VAL A 34 -11.36 -3.22 11.58
N THR A 35 -12.13 -4.29 11.76
CA THR A 35 -11.81 -5.57 11.14
C THR A 35 -11.97 -5.47 9.61
N PRO A 36 -10.92 -5.72 8.81
CA PRO A 36 -10.97 -5.55 7.36
C PRO A 36 -12.01 -6.45 6.69
N GLU A 37 -12.31 -7.62 7.26
CA GLU A 37 -13.34 -8.53 6.75
C GLU A 37 -14.74 -7.90 6.77
N ASN A 38 -15.09 -7.24 7.88
CA ASN A 38 -16.39 -6.58 8.05
C ASN A 38 -16.52 -5.41 7.09
N LEU A 39 -15.47 -4.60 6.97
CA LEU A 39 -15.43 -3.49 6.03
C LEU A 39 -15.53 -3.99 4.58
N SER A 40 -14.78 -5.03 4.20
CA SER A 40 -14.80 -5.60 2.85
C SER A 40 -16.18 -6.15 2.47
N ARG A 41 -16.88 -6.78 3.43
CA ARG A 41 -18.24 -7.31 3.22
C ARG A 41 -19.23 -6.17 2.99
N ALA A 42 -19.16 -5.12 3.81
CA ALA A 42 -19.99 -3.94 3.62
C ALA A 42 -19.69 -3.27 2.25
N LEU A 43 -18.42 -3.04 1.93
CA LEU A 43 -18.00 -2.40 0.67
C LEU A 43 -18.44 -3.19 -0.58
N LYS A 44 -18.40 -4.54 -0.54
CA LYS A 44 -18.86 -5.39 -1.66
C LYS A 44 -20.34 -5.20 -1.98
N THR A 45 -21.17 -5.03 -0.96
CA THR A 45 -22.62 -4.84 -1.18
C THR A 45 -22.96 -3.46 -1.71
N VAL A 46 -22.15 -2.45 -1.39
CA VAL A 46 -22.37 -1.06 -1.83
C VAL A 46 -21.68 -0.74 -3.15
N GLN A 47 -20.85 -1.65 -3.68
CA GLN A 47 -20.21 -1.50 -4.99
C GLN A 47 -21.21 -1.30 -6.14
N THR A 48 -22.40 -1.89 -6.02
CA THR A 48 -23.48 -1.75 -7.02
C THR A 48 -24.44 -0.61 -6.70
N ALA A 49 -24.22 0.13 -5.62
CA ALA A 49 -25.10 1.22 -5.19
C ALA A 49 -24.92 2.49 -6.03
N LYS A 50 -25.97 3.29 -6.10
CA LYS A 50 -25.96 4.62 -6.75
C LYS A 50 -25.35 5.69 -5.85
N SER A 51 -25.55 5.58 -4.54
CA SER A 51 -25.06 6.52 -3.54
C SER A 51 -24.66 5.77 -2.29
N VAL A 52 -23.59 6.21 -1.64
CA VAL A 52 -23.05 5.64 -0.41
C VAL A 52 -22.86 6.77 0.60
N LYS A 53 -23.35 6.57 1.82
CA LYS A 53 -23.26 7.49 2.94
C LYS A 53 -22.61 6.75 4.10
N VAL A 54 -21.43 7.22 4.50
CA VAL A 54 -20.67 6.66 5.61
C VAL A 54 -20.85 7.58 6.81
N LYS A 55 -21.27 7.03 7.95
CA LYS A 55 -21.49 7.78 9.20
C LYS A 55 -20.90 7.02 10.37
N LEU A 56 -20.12 7.70 11.19
CA LEU A 56 -19.74 7.17 12.50
C LEU A 56 -20.91 7.36 13.46
N THR A 57 -21.46 6.28 13.98
CA THR A 57 -22.55 6.31 14.94
C THR A 57 -22.16 5.58 16.22
N LYS A 58 -22.70 6.03 17.36
CA LYS A 58 -22.52 5.37 18.65
C LYS A 58 -23.88 4.87 19.11
N LYS A 59 -24.16 3.59 18.84
CA LYS A 59 -25.36 2.90 19.37
C LYS A 59 -24.98 2.29 20.73
N HIS A 60 -24.86 0.96 20.79
CA HIS A 60 -24.32 0.26 21.98
C HIS A 60 -22.79 0.20 21.98
N CYS A 61 -22.18 0.15 20.80
CA CYS A 61 -20.75 0.27 20.54
C CYS A 61 -20.53 1.33 19.44
N PRO A 62 -19.29 1.85 19.29
CA PRO A 62 -18.98 2.69 18.15
C PRO A 62 -19.08 1.84 16.87
N CYS A 63 -19.85 2.29 15.90
CA CYS A 63 -20.04 1.60 14.62
C CYS A 63 -19.88 2.58 13.47
N LEU A 64 -19.17 2.14 12.43
CA LEU A 64 -19.19 2.79 11.13
C LEU A 64 -20.41 2.29 10.36
N THR A 65 -21.45 3.11 10.31
CA THR A 65 -22.68 2.86 9.57
C THR A 65 -22.49 3.27 8.10
N ILE A 66 -22.53 2.29 7.20
CA ILE A 66 -22.46 2.48 5.76
C ILE A 66 -23.87 2.25 5.19
N ALA A 67 -24.55 3.33 4.81
CA ALA A 67 -25.85 3.28 4.16
C ALA A 67 -25.69 3.49 2.66
N ALA A 68 -26.25 2.61 1.85
CA ALA A 68 -26.14 2.70 0.39
C ALA A 68 -27.47 2.47 -0.30
N GLU A 69 -27.73 3.24 -1.34
CA GLU A 69 -28.95 3.15 -2.14
C GLU A 69 -28.72 2.27 -3.37
N LEU A 70 -29.33 1.09 -3.40
CA LEU A 70 -29.17 0.15 -4.50
C LEU A 70 -30.10 0.49 -5.67
N PRO A 71 -29.62 0.37 -6.93
CA PRO A 71 -30.46 0.48 -8.12
C PRO A 71 -31.43 -0.71 -8.17
N THR A 72 -32.73 -0.42 -8.21
CA THR A 72 -33.78 -1.43 -8.43
C THR A 72 -34.56 -1.10 -9.71
N LEU A 73 -35.09 -2.13 -10.37
CA LEU A 73 -35.98 -2.01 -11.54
C LEU A 73 -37.40 -1.53 -11.17
N SER A 74 -37.66 -1.30 -9.89
CA SER A 74 -38.95 -0.90 -9.31
C SER A 74 -38.89 0.54 -8.80
N SER A 75 -40.02 1.25 -8.76
CA SER A 75 -40.13 2.66 -8.32
C SER A 75 -39.76 2.95 -6.84
N ILE A 76 -39.31 1.94 -6.09
CA ILE A 76 -38.91 2.06 -4.67
C ILE A 76 -37.41 1.80 -4.57
N SER A 77 -36.65 2.81 -4.16
CA SER A 77 -35.22 2.69 -3.85
C SER A 77 -35.03 1.79 -2.63
N ARG A 78 -34.08 0.84 -2.71
CA ARG A 78 -33.72 -0.02 -1.58
C ARG A 78 -32.48 0.55 -0.92
N VAL A 79 -32.61 0.96 0.34
CA VAL A 79 -31.47 1.41 1.14
C VAL A 79 -30.97 0.22 1.96
N VAL A 80 -29.71 -0.15 1.77
CA VAL A 80 -29.04 -1.18 2.55
C VAL A 80 -28.12 -0.48 3.54
N THR A 81 -28.26 -0.81 4.82
CA THR A 81 -27.44 -0.24 5.90
C THR A 81 -26.60 -1.33 6.54
N HIS A 82 -25.29 -1.12 6.57
CA HIS A 82 -24.34 -1.98 7.25
C HIS A 82 -23.76 -1.25 8.46
N ASP A 83 -23.96 -1.79 9.66
CA ASP A 83 -23.30 -1.31 10.86
C ASP A 83 -22.03 -2.15 11.09
N VAL A 84 -20.87 -1.55 10.86
CA VAL A 84 -19.57 -2.20 11.09
C VAL A 84 -19.06 -1.76 12.47
N PRO A 85 -18.85 -2.67 13.43
CA PRO A 85 -18.28 -2.29 14.73
C PRO A 85 -16.85 -1.78 14.55
N VAL A 86 -16.53 -0.67 15.23
CA VAL A 86 -15.20 -0.05 15.22
C VAL A 86 -14.76 0.28 16.64
N ASP A 87 -13.47 0.18 16.89
CA ASP A 87 -12.86 0.56 18.16
C ASP A 87 -12.18 1.93 18.01
N VAL A 88 -12.49 2.86 18.90
CA VAL A 88 -11.91 4.20 18.86
C VAL A 88 -10.55 4.15 19.53
N ILE A 89 -9.50 4.44 18.77
CA ILE A 89 -8.14 4.41 19.29
C ILE A 89 -7.87 5.67 20.13
N PRO A 90 -7.44 5.53 21.40
CA PRO A 90 -7.08 6.67 22.24
C PRO A 90 -5.89 7.46 21.66
N ARG A 91 -5.94 8.79 21.77
CA ARG A 91 -4.90 9.73 21.27
C ARG A 91 -3.47 9.38 21.67
N ARG A 92 -3.28 8.78 22.85
CA ARG A 92 -1.96 8.37 23.35
C ARG A 92 -1.26 7.38 22.43
N LEU A 93 -2.04 6.57 21.71
CA LEU A 93 -1.53 5.56 20.79
C LEU A 93 -1.40 6.08 19.36
N TRP A 94 -1.92 7.28 19.04
CA TRP A 94 -1.85 7.81 17.67
C TRP A 94 -0.42 7.96 17.17
N HIS A 95 0.55 8.21 18.04
CA HIS A 95 1.96 8.24 17.68
C HIS A 95 2.51 6.89 17.17
N GLU A 96 1.92 5.77 17.58
CA GLU A 96 2.31 4.43 17.10
C GLU A 96 1.71 4.14 15.70
N PHE A 97 0.61 4.81 15.36
CA PHE A 97 -0.07 4.69 14.05
C PHE A 97 0.31 5.81 13.06
N LYS A 98 0.96 6.87 13.55
CA LYS A 98 1.52 7.92 12.70
C LYS A 98 2.63 7.32 11.86
N GLU A 99 2.69 7.70 10.57
CA GLU A 99 3.66 7.18 9.60
C GLU A 99 5.02 6.95 10.25
N LEU A 100 5.50 5.69 10.20
CA LEU A 100 6.89 5.41 10.49
C LEU A 100 7.72 6.29 9.57
N ASN A 101 8.51 7.21 10.16
CA ASN A 101 9.47 8.03 9.44
C ASN A 101 10.18 7.13 8.44
N VAL A 102 9.89 7.35 7.16
CA VAL A 102 10.38 6.46 6.13
C VAL A 102 11.89 6.68 6.08
N PRO A 103 12.72 5.67 6.37
CA PRO A 103 14.17 5.85 6.34
C PRO A 103 14.60 6.22 4.92
N ASP A 104 15.68 6.99 4.81
CA ASP A 104 16.29 7.32 3.52
C ASP A 104 16.48 6.04 2.70
N PHE A 105 15.90 6.02 1.50
CA PHE A 105 15.94 4.86 0.63
C PHE A 105 17.31 4.76 -0.04
N ASP A 106 17.85 3.54 -0.14
CA ASP A 106 19.11 3.32 -0.82
C ASP A 106 18.96 3.37 -2.35
N VAL A 107 17.87 2.79 -2.86
CA VAL A 107 17.55 2.76 -4.29
C VAL A 107 16.05 2.92 -4.45
N SER A 108 15.65 3.77 -5.40
CA SER A 108 14.26 3.92 -5.85
C SER A 108 14.17 3.64 -7.34
N ILE A 109 13.24 2.77 -7.73
CA ILE A 109 13.03 2.33 -9.13
C ILE A 109 11.54 2.22 -9.43
N TYR A 110 11.12 2.49 -10.67
CA TYR A 110 9.75 2.20 -11.07
C TYR A 110 9.51 0.69 -11.19
N LEU A 111 8.34 0.23 -10.76
CA LEU A 111 7.98 -1.17 -10.86
C LEU A 111 7.62 -1.55 -12.31
N PRO A 112 8.01 -2.75 -12.78
CA PRO A 112 7.48 -3.29 -14.03
C PRO A 112 5.96 -3.51 -13.93
N PRO A 113 5.27 -3.77 -15.06
CA PRO A 113 3.85 -4.07 -15.06
C PRO A 113 3.49 -5.15 -14.02
N LEU A 114 2.65 -4.81 -13.05
CA LEU A 114 2.35 -5.67 -11.90
C LEU A 114 1.77 -7.03 -12.33
N LYS A 115 1.08 -7.09 -13.48
CA LYS A 115 0.59 -8.34 -14.07
C LYS A 115 1.73 -9.30 -14.40
N THR A 116 2.80 -8.79 -15.01
CA THR A 116 3.99 -9.58 -15.36
C THR A 116 4.72 -9.99 -14.09
N MET A 117 4.94 -9.05 -13.17
CA MET A 117 5.59 -9.35 -11.89
C MET A 117 4.80 -10.40 -11.10
N LYS A 118 3.47 -10.30 -11.06
CA LYS A 118 2.58 -11.31 -10.46
C LYS A 118 2.78 -12.69 -11.08
N ASN A 119 2.79 -12.80 -12.41
CA ASN A 119 2.99 -14.09 -13.07
C ASN A 119 4.35 -14.71 -12.75
N VAL A 120 5.40 -13.88 -12.64
CA VAL A 120 6.74 -14.32 -12.26
C VAL A 120 6.76 -14.79 -10.80
N VAL A 121 6.26 -13.96 -9.87
CA VAL A 121 6.18 -14.26 -8.43
C VAL A 121 5.34 -15.53 -8.17
N ASP A 122 4.27 -15.75 -8.93
CA ASP A 122 3.40 -16.92 -8.80
C ASP A 122 4.08 -18.24 -9.23
N ARG A 123 5.02 -18.18 -10.18
CA ARG A 123 5.87 -19.33 -10.54
C ARG A 123 6.96 -19.54 -9.49
N MET A 124 7.59 -18.44 -9.09
CA MET A 124 8.68 -18.37 -8.13
C MET A 124 8.31 -18.90 -6.73
N LYS A 125 7.09 -18.62 -6.25
CA LYS A 125 6.61 -19.12 -4.94
C LYS A 125 6.57 -20.64 -4.83
N ASN A 126 6.45 -21.35 -5.96
CA ASN A 126 6.41 -22.82 -5.96
C ASN A 126 7.82 -23.41 -5.79
N LEU A 127 8.87 -22.60 -6.00
CA LEU A 127 10.26 -23.01 -5.87
C LEU A 127 10.79 -22.71 -4.47
N SER A 128 10.58 -21.49 -3.97
CA SER A 128 11.02 -21.06 -2.64
C SER A 128 10.00 -20.16 -1.98
N ASN A 129 10.02 -20.12 -0.64
CA ASN A 129 9.25 -19.15 0.14
C ASN A 129 9.96 -17.78 0.24
N PHE A 130 11.22 -17.69 -0.18
CA PHE A 130 12.03 -16.48 -0.09
C PHE A 130 12.44 -16.01 -1.47
N LEU A 131 12.33 -14.69 -1.68
CA LEU A 131 12.70 -14.00 -2.90
C LEU A 131 13.68 -12.89 -2.55
N VAL A 132 14.81 -12.84 -3.25
CA VAL A 132 15.74 -11.72 -3.18
C VAL A 132 15.38 -10.74 -4.29
N ILE A 133 15.09 -9.50 -3.92
CA ILE A 133 14.81 -8.42 -4.86
C ILE A 133 16.01 -7.49 -4.86
N GLU A 134 16.54 -7.22 -6.03
CA GLU A 134 17.66 -6.30 -6.22
C GLU A 134 17.25 -5.19 -7.17
N ALA A 135 17.75 -3.98 -6.96
CA ALA A 135 17.59 -2.88 -7.91
C ALA A 135 18.83 -2.00 -7.92
N ASN A 136 19.06 -1.33 -9.06
CA ASN A 136 20.09 -0.30 -9.22
C ASN A 136 19.46 1.08 -9.56
N LEU A 137 20.32 2.10 -9.66
CA LEU A 137 19.93 3.47 -10.04
C LEU A 137 19.89 3.69 -11.56
N ASN A 138 20.12 2.64 -12.35
CA ASN A 138 20.17 2.65 -13.81
C ASN A 138 18.97 1.93 -14.46
N GLY A 139 17.91 1.68 -13.69
CA GLY A 139 16.68 1.14 -14.24
C GLY A 139 16.65 -0.37 -14.41
N GLU A 140 17.50 -1.09 -13.70
CA GLU A 140 17.51 -2.55 -13.66
C GLU A 140 17.04 -3.06 -12.28
N MET A 141 16.13 -4.03 -12.33
CA MET A 141 15.60 -4.72 -11.15
C MET A 141 15.70 -6.23 -11.38
N ASN A 142 16.23 -6.96 -10.40
CA ASN A 142 16.34 -8.41 -10.45
C ASN A 142 15.50 -9.06 -9.36
N LEU A 143 14.83 -10.15 -9.73
CA LEU A 143 14.12 -11.03 -8.80
C LEU A 143 14.83 -12.39 -8.82
N LYS A 144 15.48 -12.74 -7.71
CA LYS A 144 16.30 -13.94 -7.56
C LYS A 144 15.69 -14.90 -6.55
N ILE A 145 15.60 -16.16 -6.93
CA ILE A 145 15.30 -17.28 -6.04
C ILE A 145 16.42 -18.29 -6.13
N GLU A 146 16.98 -18.63 -4.98
CA GLU A 146 17.99 -19.67 -4.84
C GLU A 146 17.44 -20.80 -3.97
N THR A 147 17.57 -22.03 -4.46
CA THR A 147 17.20 -23.27 -3.76
C THR A 147 18.27 -24.31 -4.04
N ASP A 148 18.28 -25.40 -3.27
CA ASP A 148 19.27 -26.48 -3.40
C ASP A 148 19.29 -27.15 -4.79
N LEU A 149 18.19 -27.05 -5.54
CA LEU A 149 18.02 -27.72 -6.84
C LEU A 149 18.08 -26.75 -8.03
N VAL A 150 17.57 -25.52 -7.86
CA VAL A 150 17.47 -24.55 -8.96
C VAL A 150 17.65 -23.11 -8.47
N SER A 151 18.39 -22.33 -9.24
CA SER A 151 18.48 -20.88 -9.12
C SER A 151 17.70 -20.23 -10.27
N VAL A 152 16.69 -19.42 -9.97
CA VAL A 152 15.91 -18.68 -10.97
C VAL A 152 16.11 -17.19 -10.74
N THR A 153 16.62 -16.51 -11.77
CA THR A 153 16.76 -15.06 -11.78
C THR A 153 15.92 -14.48 -12.90
N THR A 154 15.07 -13.51 -12.57
CA THR A 154 14.34 -12.71 -13.56
C THR A 154 14.91 -11.31 -13.57
N HIS A 155 15.33 -10.86 -14.74
CA HIS A 155 15.90 -9.54 -14.96
C HIS A 155 14.86 -8.64 -15.62
N PHE A 156 14.57 -7.50 -14.99
CA PHE A 156 13.80 -6.41 -15.57
C PHE A 156 14.76 -5.26 -15.87
N LYS A 157 14.77 -4.83 -17.13
CA LYS A 157 15.58 -3.71 -17.63
C LYS A 157 14.64 -2.61 -18.13
N ASP A 158 15.21 -1.43 -18.39
CA ASP A 158 14.49 -0.27 -18.92
C ASP A 158 13.37 0.24 -17.99
N LEU A 159 13.52 0.06 -16.68
CA LEU A 159 12.68 0.70 -15.68
C LEU A 159 13.21 2.12 -15.46
N GLY A 160 12.36 3.14 -15.39
CA GLY A 160 12.88 4.47 -15.02
C GLY A 160 13.24 4.51 -13.52
N ASN A 161 14.01 5.53 -13.12
CA ASN A 161 14.26 5.84 -11.71
C ASN A 161 13.60 7.19 -11.39
N PRO A 162 12.77 7.29 -10.33
CA PRO A 162 12.31 8.58 -9.86
C PRO A 162 13.50 9.43 -9.38
N PRO A 163 13.51 10.75 -9.64
CA PRO A 163 14.64 11.63 -9.34
C PRO A 163 14.76 11.99 -7.85
N TRP A 164 14.30 11.15 -6.92
CA TRP A 164 14.37 11.39 -5.48
C TRP A 164 15.80 11.50 -4.91
N GLY A 165 16.83 11.40 -5.77
CA GLY A 165 18.23 11.57 -5.40
C GLY A 165 18.93 12.82 -5.97
N ASP A 166 18.25 13.78 -6.62
CA ASP A 166 18.97 14.90 -7.26
C ASP A 166 18.31 16.28 -7.15
N ASP A 167 17.45 16.51 -6.15
CA ASP A 167 16.86 17.85 -5.97
C ASP A 167 16.90 18.30 -4.51
N SER A 168 18.13 18.47 -3.98
CA SER A 168 18.43 19.59 -3.08
C SER A 168 19.94 19.71 -2.82
N SER A 169 20.42 20.96 -2.94
CA SER A 169 21.69 21.52 -2.45
C SER A 169 22.90 21.54 -3.41
N GLN A 170 23.02 22.68 -4.12
CA GLN A 170 24.25 23.46 -4.09
C GLN A 170 24.60 23.83 -2.63
N ASP A 171 24.97 22.88 -1.79
CA ASP A 171 25.72 23.15 -0.56
C ASP A 171 26.34 21.84 -0.04
N GLY A 172 27.61 21.89 0.34
CA GLY A 172 28.45 20.71 0.57
C GLY A 172 28.09 19.89 1.81
N GLY A 173 27.25 18.87 1.65
CA GLY A 173 26.98 17.84 2.67
C GLY A 173 26.97 16.43 2.08
N LEU A 174 27.85 15.56 2.58
CA LEU A 174 28.04 14.19 2.11
C LEU A 174 26.79 13.31 2.32
N SER A 175 25.99 13.05 1.29
CA SER A 175 25.14 11.86 1.22
C SER A 175 25.79 10.86 0.26
N GLN A 176 26.09 9.67 0.78
CA GLN A 176 26.95 8.66 0.18
C GLN A 176 26.54 8.35 -1.27
N SER A 177 27.40 8.72 -2.21
CA SER A 177 27.34 8.28 -3.60
C SER A 177 27.53 6.77 -3.65
N ARG A 178 26.44 6.00 -3.55
CA ARG A 178 26.46 4.61 -4.02
C ARG A 178 26.75 4.66 -5.52
N ASP A 179 27.64 3.78 -5.99
CA ASP A 179 27.87 3.63 -7.42
C ASP A 179 26.51 3.42 -8.12
N PRO A 180 26.26 4.05 -9.29
CA PRO A 180 24.99 3.90 -10.02
C PRO A 180 24.65 2.44 -10.35
N ASP A 181 25.70 1.60 -10.45
CA ASP A 181 25.63 0.17 -10.72
C ASP A 181 25.54 -0.70 -9.45
N SER A 182 25.65 -0.11 -8.26
CA SER A 182 25.54 -0.84 -6.99
C SER A 182 24.12 -1.36 -6.80
N MET A 183 23.98 -2.68 -6.76
CA MET A 183 22.69 -3.32 -6.57
C MET A 183 22.33 -3.36 -5.08
N ALA A 184 21.26 -2.67 -4.70
CA ALA A 184 20.68 -2.83 -3.37
C ALA A 184 19.75 -4.05 -3.37
N GLU A 185 20.07 -5.05 -2.55
CA GLU A 185 19.25 -6.23 -2.36
C GLU A 185 18.42 -6.19 -1.05
N ALA A 186 17.23 -6.77 -1.12
CA ALA A 186 16.40 -7.09 0.03
C ALA A 186 15.77 -8.48 -0.14
N ARG A 187 16.01 -9.36 0.82
CA ARG A 187 15.39 -10.68 0.88
C ARG A 187 14.02 -10.56 1.55
N VAL A 188 12.96 -10.98 0.88
CA VAL A 188 11.58 -10.90 1.39
C VAL A 188 10.84 -12.22 1.23
N ASP A 189 9.76 -12.40 2.01
CA ASP A 189 8.86 -13.53 1.86
C ASP A 189 8.00 -13.37 0.60
N VAL A 190 8.10 -14.33 -0.31
CA VAL A 190 7.38 -14.32 -1.59
C VAL A 190 5.87 -14.29 -1.41
N ARG A 191 5.34 -14.87 -0.31
CA ARG A 191 3.91 -14.93 -0.02
C ARG A 191 3.37 -13.55 0.31
N ARG A 192 4.17 -12.72 0.99
CA ARG A 192 3.82 -11.32 1.32
C ARG A 192 3.74 -10.48 0.05
N LEU A 193 4.75 -10.61 -0.81
CA LEU A 193 4.75 -9.94 -2.12
C LEU A 193 3.59 -10.41 -3.00
N GLN A 194 3.30 -11.72 -3.01
CA GLN A 194 2.17 -12.27 -3.75
C GLN A 194 0.83 -11.74 -3.22
N GLN A 195 0.63 -11.66 -1.90
CA GLN A 195 -0.58 -11.10 -1.30
C GLN A 195 -0.81 -9.65 -1.76
N PHE A 196 0.25 -8.85 -1.77
CA PHE A 196 0.23 -7.49 -2.30
C PHE A 196 -0.13 -7.46 -3.81
N LEU A 197 0.50 -8.30 -4.63
CA LEU A 197 0.23 -8.37 -6.07
C LEU A 197 -1.16 -8.94 -6.41
N MET A 198 -1.74 -9.76 -5.53
CA MET A 198 -3.12 -10.26 -5.68
C MET A 198 -4.16 -9.19 -5.35
N GLY A 199 -3.85 -8.29 -4.41
CA GLY A 199 -4.71 -7.15 -4.07
C GLY A 199 -4.84 -6.13 -5.20
N GLN A 200 -3.85 -6.08 -6.10
CA GLN A 200 -3.85 -5.17 -7.25
C GLN A 200 -4.63 -5.77 -8.44
N GLN A 201 -5.93 -5.45 -8.51
CA GLN A 201 -6.76 -5.77 -9.69
C GLN A 201 -6.64 -4.73 -10.81
N VAL A 202 -6.32 -3.49 -10.46
CA VAL A 202 -6.18 -2.36 -11.39
C VAL A 202 -4.70 -2.05 -11.55
N ASN A 203 -4.28 -1.67 -12.76
CA ASN A 203 -2.90 -1.24 -12.98
C ASN A 203 -2.76 0.20 -12.46
N PRO A 204 -1.91 0.46 -11.45
CA PRO A 204 -1.73 1.81 -10.95
C PRO A 204 -1.16 2.73 -12.02
N SER A 205 -1.48 4.03 -11.91
CA SER A 205 -0.94 5.07 -12.80
C SER A 205 0.58 5.21 -12.64
N LYS A 206 1.08 5.07 -11.41
CA LYS A 206 2.51 4.99 -11.09
C LYS A 206 2.75 3.92 -10.05
N ALA A 207 3.81 3.14 -10.22
CA ALA A 207 4.24 2.15 -9.24
C ALA A 207 5.75 2.28 -9.03
N MET A 208 6.17 2.39 -7.79
CA MET A 208 7.56 2.58 -7.38
C MET A 208 7.92 1.53 -6.34
N CYS A 209 9.18 1.12 -6.36
CA CYS A 209 9.79 0.23 -5.39
C CYS A 209 11.03 0.91 -4.85
N ASN A 210 11.05 1.13 -3.54
CA ASN A 210 12.18 1.64 -2.81
C ASN A 210 12.75 0.49 -1.98
N ILE A 211 14.07 0.30 -2.09
CA ILE A 211 14.77 -0.76 -1.40
C ILE A 211 15.68 -0.11 -0.37
N VAL A 212 15.57 -0.56 0.88
CA VAL A 212 16.56 -0.30 1.94
C VAL A 212 17.34 -1.59 2.14
N HIS A 213 18.63 -1.54 1.83
CA HIS A 213 19.53 -2.68 1.74
C HIS A 213 19.43 -3.56 2.99
N GLN A 214 19.03 -4.82 2.77
CA GLN A 214 18.87 -5.85 3.81
C GLN A 214 17.94 -5.47 4.98
N ARG A 215 17.11 -4.43 4.84
CA ARG A 215 16.21 -3.96 5.91
C ARG A 215 14.74 -4.03 5.54
N ILE A 216 14.32 -3.27 4.54
CA ILE A 216 12.90 -3.07 4.22
C ILE A 216 12.74 -2.86 2.71
N LEU A 217 11.70 -3.46 2.15
CA LEU A 217 11.19 -3.15 0.83
C LEU A 217 9.94 -2.27 0.97
N HIS A 218 9.93 -1.10 0.35
CA HIS A 218 8.81 -0.16 0.35
C HIS A 218 8.24 -0.04 -1.06
N LEU A 219 7.00 -0.46 -1.24
CA LEU A 219 6.29 -0.41 -2.51
C LEU A 219 5.27 0.71 -2.44
N ILE A 220 5.30 1.63 -3.38
CA ILE A 220 4.35 2.74 -3.49
C ILE A 220 3.59 2.59 -4.79
N LEU A 221 2.26 2.59 -4.73
CA LEU A 221 1.42 2.64 -5.91
C LEU A 221 0.52 3.86 -5.82
N LEU A 222 0.45 4.59 -6.91
CA LEU A 222 -0.41 5.73 -7.09
C LEU A 222 -1.38 5.42 -8.22
N HIS A 223 -2.67 5.47 -7.92
CA HIS A 223 -3.73 5.28 -8.89
C HIS A 223 -4.76 6.39 -8.71
N GLU A 224 -4.77 7.34 -9.64
CA GLU A 224 -5.64 8.54 -9.57
C GLU A 224 -5.46 9.27 -8.22
N ASP A 225 -6.50 9.29 -7.38
CA ASP A 225 -6.53 9.95 -6.07
C ASP A 225 -6.24 9.02 -4.88
N VAL A 226 -5.76 7.81 -5.19
CA VAL A 226 -5.42 6.77 -4.22
C VAL A 226 -3.93 6.55 -4.22
N SER A 227 -3.29 6.65 -3.05
CA SER A 227 -1.92 6.19 -2.87
C SER A 227 -1.87 5.03 -1.88
N LEU A 228 -1.19 3.96 -2.26
CA LEU A 228 -1.04 2.76 -1.47
C LEU A 228 0.45 2.53 -1.23
N GLN A 229 0.84 2.48 0.03
CA GLN A 229 2.20 2.18 0.45
C GLN A 229 2.23 0.83 1.16
N TYR A 230 3.21 0.00 0.85
CA TYR A 230 3.35 -1.33 1.42
C TYR A 230 4.80 -1.57 1.84
N PHE A 231 5.00 -1.86 3.11
CA PHE A 231 6.30 -2.11 3.70
C PHE A 231 6.45 -3.59 4.00
N ILE A 232 7.43 -4.23 3.37
CA ILE A 232 7.80 -5.62 3.61
C ILE A 232 9.16 -5.63 4.31
N PRO A 233 9.23 -6.05 5.58
CA PRO A 233 10.51 -6.19 6.25
C PRO A 233 11.33 -7.29 5.59
N ALA A 234 12.64 -7.05 5.47
CA ALA A 234 13.56 -8.07 4.98
C ALA A 234 13.63 -9.23 5.99
N VAL A 235 13.79 -10.44 5.48
CA VAL A 235 14.03 -11.65 6.26
C VAL A 235 15.52 -11.97 6.21
N ALA A 236 16.11 -12.31 7.36
CA ALA A 236 17.48 -12.79 7.47
C ALA A 236 17.61 -14.20 6.88
#